data_AF-A0A7Y5CQ03-F1
#
_entry.id   AF-A0A7Y5CQ03-F1
#
_cell.length_a   1.000
_cell.length_b   1.000
_cell.length_c   1.000
_cell.angle_alpha   90.00
_cell.angle_beta   90.00
_cell.angle_gamma   90.00
#
_symmetry.space_group_name_H-M   'P 1'
#
loop_
_entity.id
_entity.type
_entity.pdbx_description
1 polymer ?
#
loop_
_entity_poly.entity_id
_entity_poly.type
_entity_poly.pdbx_seq_one_letter_code
_entity_poly.pdbx_strand_id
1 'polypeptide(L)'
;VQHPHLYFIGFLQPLGAIMPLAELQAQWVARLLTGECRLPNAAVMQREIIREREHLRRRYVTSARHTMQVDFFPYVRQIKRELRRKGGRKKAAIGENAGKKEVGGR
;
A
#
# COMPACT_ATOMS: atom_id res chain seq x y z
N VAL A 1 -5.46 15.96 6.19
CA VAL A 1 -5.60 15.92 4.71
C VAL A 1 -5.39 14.50 4.24
N GLN A 2 -6.21 13.99 3.30
CA GLN A 2 -5.96 12.69 2.65
C GLN A 2 -5.25 12.94 1.33
N HIS A 3 -4.23 12.14 1.02
CA HIS A 3 -3.46 12.24 -0.22
C HIS A 3 -3.70 10.99 -1.08
N PRO A 4 -4.63 11.04 -2.05
CA PRO A 4 -4.78 9.96 -3.03
C PRO A 4 -3.46 9.71 -3.75
N HIS A 5 -3.19 8.44 -4.11
CA HIS A 5 -1.99 8.01 -4.83
C HIS A 5 -0.65 8.16 -4.08
N LEU A 6 -0.67 8.46 -2.77
CA LEU A 6 0.50 8.35 -1.91
C LEU A 6 0.56 6.94 -1.29
N TYR A 7 1.68 6.24 -1.48
CA TYR A 7 1.91 4.89 -0.96
C TYR A 7 3.28 4.80 -0.28
N PHE A 8 3.36 3.98 0.76
CA PHE A 8 4.60 3.70 1.48
C PHE A 8 5.10 2.29 1.13
N ILE A 9 6.31 2.20 0.60
CA ILE A 9 6.97 0.94 0.23
C ILE A 9 8.10 0.66 1.23
N GLY A 10 8.24 -0.58 1.66
CA GLY A 10 9.22 -1.02 2.65
C GLY A 10 8.93 -0.57 4.09
N PHE A 11 7.78 0.06 4.34
CA PHE A 11 7.40 0.56 5.67
C PHE A 11 6.80 -0.55 6.55
N LEU A 12 7.63 -1.54 6.88
CA LEU A 12 7.32 -2.69 7.74
C LEU A 12 8.63 -3.29 8.27
N GLN A 13 8.54 -4.04 9.38
CA GLN A 13 9.70 -4.71 9.98
C GLN A 13 9.50 -6.24 9.95
N PRO A 14 9.95 -6.95 8.91
CA PRO A 14 9.74 -8.37 8.80
C PRO A 14 10.75 -9.15 9.62
N LEU A 15 10.38 -10.35 10.06
CA LEU A 15 11.35 -11.37 10.45
C LEU A 15 11.94 -12.00 9.17
N GLY A 16 12.90 -11.32 8.56
CA GLY A 16 13.52 -11.72 7.29
C GLY A 16 13.94 -10.54 6.42
N ALA A 17 14.19 -10.78 5.13
CA ALA A 17 14.59 -9.74 4.18
C ALA A 17 13.43 -8.81 3.81
N ILE A 18 13.67 -7.49 3.85
CA ILE A 18 12.70 -6.46 3.44
C ILE A 18 12.57 -6.37 1.91
N MET A 19 13.68 -6.55 1.18
CA MET A 19 13.73 -6.31 -0.27
C MET A 19 12.66 -7.08 -1.07
N PRO A 20 12.42 -8.39 -0.82
CA PRO A 20 11.37 -9.13 -1.53
C PRO A 20 9.95 -8.62 -1.20
N LEU A 21 9.74 -8.11 0.01
CA LEU A 21 8.44 -7.55 0.41
C LEU A 21 8.20 -6.19 -0.23
N ALA A 22 9.24 -5.34 -0.27
CA ALA A 22 9.20 -4.06 -0.96
C ALA A 22 8.91 -4.23 -2.46
N GLU A 23 9.53 -5.23 -3.11
CA GLU A 23 9.24 -5.56 -4.51
C GLU A 23 7.77 -5.95 -4.71
N LEU A 24 7.23 -6.84 -3.87
CA LEU A 24 5.81 -7.23 -3.95
C LEU A 24 4.86 -6.06 -3.71
N GLN A 25 5.18 -5.17 -2.77
CA GLN A 25 4.41 -3.94 -2.55
C GLN A 25 4.44 -3.04 -3.79
N ALA A 26 5.60 -2.84 -4.42
CA ALA A 26 5.75 -2.02 -5.61
C ALA A 26 4.92 -2.57 -6.79
N GLN A 27 4.93 -3.89 -7.00
CA GLN A 27 4.09 -4.54 -8.02
C GLN A 27 2.60 -4.31 -7.77
N TRP A 28 2.15 -4.39 -6.51
CA TRP A 28 0.75 -4.15 -6.19
C TRP A 28 0.36 -2.68 -6.36
N VAL A 29 1.20 -1.75 -5.91
CA VAL A 29 0.99 -0.30 -6.10
C VAL A 29 0.95 0.06 -7.59
N ALA A 30 1.82 -0.51 -8.42
CA ALA A 30 1.76 -0.31 -9.87
C ALA A 30 0.38 -0.69 -10.44
N ARG A 31 -0.20 -1.82 -10.01
CA ARG A 31 -1.55 -2.23 -10.42
C ARG A 31 -2.67 -1.34 -9.88
N LEU A 32 -2.50 -0.76 -8.69
CA LEU A 32 -3.43 0.25 -8.18
C LEU A 32 -3.37 1.52 -9.03
N LEU A 33 -2.16 1.94 -9.42
CA LEU A 33 -1.94 3.12 -10.27
C LEU A 33 -2.46 2.91 -11.69
N THR A 34 -2.34 1.71 -12.28
CA THR A 34 -2.90 1.41 -13.61
C THR A 34 -4.40 1.09 -13.60
N GLY A 35 -5.00 0.93 -12.42
CA GLY A 35 -6.41 0.58 -12.24
C GLY A 35 -6.71 -0.92 -12.48
N GLU A 36 -5.68 -1.75 -12.62
CA GLU A 36 -5.79 -3.21 -12.68
C GLU A 36 -6.24 -3.82 -11.34
N CYS A 37 -5.93 -3.15 -10.23
CA CYS A 37 -6.41 -3.44 -8.88
C CYS A 37 -7.13 -2.23 -8.31
N ARG A 38 -7.95 -2.42 -7.27
CA ARG A 38 -8.60 -1.33 -6.54
C ARG A 38 -8.53 -1.55 -5.03
N LEU A 39 -8.31 -0.46 -4.30
CA LEU A 39 -8.50 -0.45 -2.86
C LEU A 39 -10.00 -0.53 -2.52
N PRO A 40 -10.37 -1.18 -1.40
CA PRO A 40 -11.73 -1.11 -0.90
C PRO A 40 -12.03 0.31 -0.37
N ASN A 41 -13.29 0.57 -0.02
CA ASN A 41 -13.67 1.86 0.54
C ASN A 41 -12.98 2.13 1.90
N ALA A 42 -12.94 3.40 2.31
CA ALA A 42 -12.25 3.84 3.52
C ALA A 42 -12.73 3.12 4.79
N ALA A 43 -14.04 2.89 4.95
CA ALA A 43 -14.58 2.21 6.13
C ALA A 43 -14.08 0.76 6.24
N VAL A 44 -13.99 0.04 5.11
CA VAL A 44 -13.42 -1.32 5.08
C VAL A 44 -11.93 -1.28 5.43
N MET A 45 -11.16 -0.34 4.88
CA MET A 45 -9.73 -0.20 5.18
C MET A 45 -9.50 0.08 6.67
N GLN A 46 -10.26 0.99 7.27
CA GLN A 46 -10.13 1.31 8.70
C GLN A 46 -10.44 0.12 9.60
N ARG A 47 -11.49 -0.65 9.27
CA ARG A 47 -11.81 -1.89 10.01
C ARG A 47 -10.67 -2.90 9.96
N GLU A 48 -10.07 -3.10 8.79
CA GLU A 48 -8.94 -4.03 8.65
C GLU A 48 -7.70 -3.55 9.42
N ILE A 49 -7.42 -2.24 9.41
CA ILE A 49 -6.31 -1.64 10.20
C ILE A 49 -6.52 -1.87 11.70
N ILE A 50 -7.73 -1.67 12.21
CA ILE A 50 -8.05 -1.90 13.63
C ILE A 50 -7.87 -3.37 13.98
N ARG A 51 -8.42 -4.27 13.15
CA ARG A 51 -8.30 -5.72 13.33
C ARG A 51 -6.84 -6.18 13.36
N GLU A 52 -6.03 -5.68 12.43
CA GLU A 52 -4.61 -6.05 12.38
C GLU A 52 -3.85 -5.52 13.60
N ARG A 53 -4.12 -4.27 14.03
CA ARG A 53 -3.54 -3.71 15.25
C ARG A 53 -3.88 -4.54 16.49
N GLU A 54 -5.12 -5.01 16.61
CA GLU A 54 -5.53 -5.88 17.71
C GLU A 54 -4.85 -7.24 17.65
N HIS A 55 -4.71 -7.83 16.47
CA HIS A 55 -4.02 -9.10 16.27
C HIS A 55 -2.53 -8.99 16.64
N LEU A 56 -1.85 -7.93 16.19
CA LEU A 56 -0.45 -7.66 16.53
C LEU A 56 -0.26 -7.46 18.05
N ARG A 57 -1.16 -6.70 18.70
CA ARG A 57 -1.11 -6.51 20.17
C ARG A 57 -1.24 -7.81 20.96
N ARG A 58 -2.02 -8.78 20.46
CA ARG A 58 -2.17 -10.09 21.12
C ARG A 58 -0.94 -10.98 20.91
N ARG A 59 -0.27 -10.83 19.76
CA ARG A 59 0.82 -11.72 19.33
C ARG A 59 2.21 -11.27 19.79
N TYR A 60 2.42 -9.96 19.98
CA TYR A 60 3.69 -9.41 20.42
C TYR A 60 3.56 -8.67 21.75
N VAL A 61 4.46 -8.94 22.69
CA VAL A 61 4.56 -8.22 23.96
C VAL A 61 4.74 -6.73 23.68
N THR A 62 3.99 -5.89 24.39
CA THR A 62 4.00 -4.42 24.35
C THR A 62 5.38 -3.85 24.67
N SER A 63 6.29 -3.90 23.71
CA SER A 63 7.54 -3.15 23.68
C SER A 63 7.53 -2.26 22.45
N ALA A 64 8.14 -1.08 22.55
CA ALA A 64 8.20 -0.09 21.47
C ALA A 64 8.79 -0.62 20.15
N ARG A 65 9.44 -1.80 20.16
CA ARG A 65 10.06 -2.45 18.99
C ARG A 65 9.14 -3.42 18.24
N HIS A 66 7.89 -3.62 18.68
CA HIS A 66 6.96 -4.61 18.11
C HIS A 66 5.74 -4.02 17.37
N THR A 67 5.70 -2.71 17.15
CA THR A 67 4.52 -2.03 16.56
C THR A 67 4.36 -2.24 15.06
N MET A 68 5.37 -2.72 14.34
CA MET A 68 5.38 -2.89 12.88
C MET A 68 5.86 -4.28 12.41
N GLN A 69 5.92 -5.25 13.33
CA GLN A 69 6.42 -6.58 12.98
C GLN A 69 5.45 -7.35 12.11
N VAL A 70 5.98 -7.99 11.06
CA VAL A 70 5.21 -8.86 10.18
C VAL A 70 5.93 -10.18 9.95
N ASP A 71 5.17 -11.27 9.91
CA ASP A 71 5.69 -12.55 9.46
C ASP A 71 5.81 -12.55 7.93
N PHE A 72 6.97 -12.93 7.42
CA PHE A 72 7.28 -12.86 5.98
C PHE A 72 6.26 -13.62 5.12
N PHE A 73 6.05 -14.92 5.38
CA PHE A 73 5.18 -15.74 4.53
C PHE A 73 3.70 -15.35 4.59
N PRO A 74 3.08 -15.09 5.75
CA PRO A 74 1.73 -14.53 5.82
C PRO A 74 1.57 -13.25 5.02
N TYR A 75 2.52 -12.32 5.12
CA TYR A 75 2.49 -11.05 4.38
C TYR A 75 2.54 -11.27 2.86
N VAL A 76 3.46 -12.13 2.39
CA VAL A 76 3.55 -12.51 0.96
C VAL A 76 2.24 -13.09 0.46
N ARG A 77 1.60 -13.99 1.23
CA ARG A 77 0.30 -14.58 0.84
C ARG A 77 -0.80 -13.52 0.76
N GLN A 78 -0.81 -12.55 1.67
CA GLN A 78 -1.76 -11.45 1.65
C GLN A 78 -1.61 -10.59 0.40
N ILE A 79 -0.39 -10.11 0.10
CA ILE A 79 -0.16 -9.28 -1.10
C ILE A 79 -0.47 -10.06 -2.38
N LYS A 80 -0.09 -11.34 -2.47
CA LYS A 80 -0.43 -12.19 -3.63
C LYS A 80 -1.93 -12.36 -3.82
N ARG A 81 -2.72 -12.39 -2.74
CA ARG A 81 -4.19 -12.43 -2.82
C ARG A 81 -4.74 -11.11 -3.35
N GLU A 82 -4.22 -9.96 -2.91
CA GLU A 82 -4.64 -8.65 -3.42
C GLU A 82 -4.27 -8.47 -4.90
N LEU A 83 -3.09 -8.92 -5.31
CA LEU A 83 -2.66 -8.92 -6.72
C LEU A 83 -3.59 -9.73 -7.65
N ARG A 84 -4.29 -10.75 -7.13
CA ARG A 84 -5.25 -11.57 -7.89
C ARG A 84 -6.63 -10.92 -7.97
N ARG A 85 -6.95 -9.96 -7.11
CA ARG A 85 -8.23 -9.25 -7.13
C ARG A 85 -8.23 -8.25 -8.28
N LYS A 86 -9.05 -8.52 -9.30
CA LYS A 86 -9.24 -7.63 -10.44
C LYS A 86 -9.99 -6.36 -10.01
N GLY A 87 -9.45 -5.21 -10.35
CA GLY A 87 -10.16 -3.94 -10.38
C GLY A 87 -11.03 -3.84 -11.64
N GLY A 88 -12.14 -3.10 -11.55
CA GLY A 88 -12.86 -2.68 -12.76
C GLY A 88 -11.99 -1.67 -13.51
N ARG A 89 -11.57 -2.02 -14.74
CA ARG A 89 -10.78 -1.13 -15.62
C ARG A 89 -11.46 0.25 -15.70
N LYS A 90 -10.88 1.25 -15.06
CA LYS A 90 -11.03 2.65 -15.46
C LYS A 90 -9.61 3.15 -15.62
N LYS A 91 -9.26 3.61 -16.84
CA LYS A 91 -7.94 4.18 -17.12
C LYS A 91 -7.66 5.25 -16.06
N ALA A 92 -6.57 5.10 -15.31
CA ALA A 92 -6.12 6.17 -14.45
C ALA A 92 -5.67 7.33 -15.34
N ALA A 93 -6.27 8.51 -15.15
CA ALA A 93 -5.75 9.75 -15.71
C ALA A 93 -4.47 10.09 -14.94
N ILE A 94 -3.34 9.67 -15.49
CA ILE A 94 -2.02 10.06 -14.99
C ILE A 94 -1.89 11.56 -15.31
N GLY A 95 -1.69 12.39 -14.29
CA GLY A 95 -2.00 13.82 -14.32
C GLY A 95 -1.31 14.63 -15.41
N GLU A 96 -2.11 15.28 -16.25
CA GLU A 96 -1.76 16.51 -16.96
C GLU A 96 -1.69 17.66 -15.94
N ASN A 97 -0.58 17.78 -15.20
CA ASN A 97 -0.20 19.08 -14.66
C ASN A 97 1.30 19.12 -14.29
N ALA A 98 2.15 18.97 -15.29
CA ALA A 98 3.56 19.32 -15.19
C ALA A 98 3.92 20.15 -16.42
N GLY A 99 3.98 21.47 -16.25
CA GLY A 99 4.55 22.37 -17.24
C GLY A 99 3.57 23.26 -18.00
N LYS A 100 2.79 24.10 -17.30
CA LYS A 100 2.60 25.46 -17.84
C LYS A 100 3.94 26.17 -17.67
N LYS A 101 4.80 26.05 -18.70
CA LYS A 101 5.89 26.99 -18.90
C LYS A 101 5.25 28.37 -19.05
N GLU A 102 5.57 29.28 -18.14
CA GLU A 102 5.44 30.70 -18.42
C GLU A 102 6.42 31.02 -19.56
N VAL A 103 5.87 31.11 -20.78
CA VAL A 103 6.54 31.65 -21.96
C VAL A 103 5.70 32.82 -22.45
N GLY A 104 6.35 33.99 -22.50
CA GLY A 104 5.86 35.22 -23.15
C GLY A 104 4.98 36.06 -22.22
N GLY A 105 5.30 37.30 -21.88
CA GLY A 105 6.13 38.28 -22.56
C GLY A 105 5.28 39.51 -22.85
N ARG A 106 5.61 40.62 -22.20
CA ARG A 106 5.66 42.00 -22.71
C ARG A 106 6.28 42.88 -21.65
#